data_AF-A0A7Y3H1Y2-F1
#
_entry.id   AF-A0A7Y3H1Y2-F1
#
_cell.length_a   1.000
_cell.length_b   1.000
_cell.length_c   1.000
_cell.angle_alpha   90.00
_cell.angle_beta   90.00
_cell.angle_gamma   90.00
#
_symmetry.space_group_name_H-M   'P 1'
#
loop_
_entity.id
_entity.type
_entity.pdbx_description
1 polymer ?
#
loop_
_entity_poly.entity_id
_entity_poly.type
_entity_poly.pdbx_seq_one_letter_code
_entity_poly.pdbx_strand_id
1 'polypeptide(L)'
;MKVSSISINNGLFLGIILIIFTAVLSYTNPIMFIKSRSFLLSVPFLLILIKAGNEFRRTQGGIATFNEIMNITFFCGLIAVALCTTFEYIHFNFINEGLKDIEKEISLEAIELTKSILSEEMVEKNMQIIKEGDMYSLGQCFSKFLIRLLLPTALFSVLVSLIQKRNKPIIQP
;
A
#
# COMPACT_ATOMS: atom_id res chain seq x y z
N MET A 1 4.22 19.50 12.35
CA MET A 1 5.01 18.27 12.55
C MET A 1 6.00 18.15 11.40
N LYS A 2 7.32 18.14 11.66
CA LYS A 2 8.31 18.02 10.58
C LYS A 2 8.46 16.54 10.21
N VAL A 3 8.24 16.19 8.95
CA VAL A 3 8.41 14.80 8.49
C VAL A 3 9.88 14.41 8.65
N SER A 4 10.14 13.27 9.29
CA SER A 4 11.50 12.78 9.54
C SER A 4 12.17 12.36 8.23
N SER A 5 13.49 12.61 8.12
CA SER A 5 14.29 12.11 7.00
C SER A 5 14.25 10.58 6.90
N ILE A 6 14.11 9.87 8.02
CA ILE A 6 13.96 8.41 8.06
C ILE A 6 12.69 7.98 7.33
N SER A 7 11.57 8.68 7.55
CA SER A 7 10.30 8.41 6.85
C SER A 7 10.42 8.67 5.35
N ILE A 8 11.06 9.78 4.97
CA ILE A 8 11.22 10.16 3.56
C ILE A 8 12.11 9.15 2.83
N ASN A 9 13.30 8.87 3.36
CA ASN A 9 14.26 8.00 2.71
C ASN A 9 13.74 6.57 2.56
N ASN A 10 13.16 6.00 3.64
CA ASN A 10 12.59 4.66 3.57
C ASN A 10 11.31 4.62 2.72
N GLY A 11 10.50 5.68 2.72
CA GLY A 11 9.29 5.78 1.89
C GLY A 11 9.60 5.86 0.39
N LEU A 12 10.60 6.65 0.01
CA LEU A 12 11.10 6.71 -1.38
C LEU A 12 11.67 5.36 -1.80
N PHE A 13 12.52 4.74 -0.97
CA PHE A 13 13.10 3.44 -1.24
C PHE A 13 12.03 2.36 -1.42
N LEU A 14 11.04 2.32 -0.52
CA LEU A 14 9.91 1.40 -0.63
C LEU A 14 9.10 1.67 -1.89
N GLY A 15 8.76 2.92 -2.19
CA GLY A 15 8.03 3.29 -3.41
C GLY A 15 8.72 2.78 -4.67
N ILE A 16 10.04 2.97 -4.78
CA ILE A 16 10.84 2.48 -5.91
C ILE A 16 10.80 0.95 -6.00
N ILE A 17 10.95 0.24 -4.87
CA ILE A 17 10.81 -1.24 -4.85
C ILE A 17 9.44 -1.66 -5.38
N LEU A 18 8.35 -1.03 -4.92
CA LEU A 18 7.00 -1.38 -5.35
C LEU A 18 6.78 -1.10 -6.84
N ILE A 19 7.37 -0.03 -7.37
CA ILE A 19 7.33 0.30 -8.80
C ILE A 19 8.06 -0.77 -9.60
N ILE A 20 9.28 -1.14 -9.21
CA ILE A 20 10.07 -2.17 -9.90
C ILE A 20 9.35 -3.52 -9.88
N PHE A 21 8.80 -3.91 -8.73
CA PHE A 21 8.04 -5.16 -8.61
C PHE A 21 6.80 -5.14 -9.50
N THR A 22 6.04 -4.05 -9.48
CA THR A 22 4.86 -3.86 -10.34
C THR A 22 5.24 -3.98 -11.82
N ALA A 23 6.28 -3.26 -12.26
CA ALA A 23 6.76 -3.30 -13.63
C ALA A 23 7.15 -4.73 -14.02
N VAL A 24 8.11 -5.33 -13.31
CA VAL A 24 8.67 -6.66 -13.65
C VAL A 24 7.58 -7.74 -13.64
N LEU A 25 6.77 -7.83 -12.59
CA LEU A 25 5.75 -8.87 -12.47
C LEU A 25 4.65 -8.72 -13.52
N SER A 26 4.29 -7.48 -13.88
CA SER A 26 3.27 -7.23 -14.89
C SER A 26 3.69 -7.70 -16.29
N TYR A 27 5.01 -7.75 -16.59
CA TYR A 27 5.52 -8.25 -17.87
C TYR A 27 5.82 -9.74 -17.88
N THR A 28 6.19 -10.33 -16.75
CA THR A 28 6.54 -11.77 -16.70
C THR A 28 5.31 -12.67 -16.66
N ASN A 29 4.31 -12.32 -15.85
CA ASN A 29 3.05 -13.06 -15.78
C ASN A 29 1.90 -12.10 -15.40
N PRO A 30 1.27 -11.44 -16.39
CA PRO A 30 0.21 -10.46 -16.17
C PRO A 30 -0.94 -10.98 -15.31
N ILE A 31 -1.41 -12.20 -15.59
CA ILE A 31 -2.56 -12.80 -14.90
C ILE A 31 -2.22 -13.04 -13.42
N MET A 32 -1.08 -13.67 -13.14
CA MET A 32 -0.63 -13.92 -11.78
C MET A 32 -0.37 -12.60 -11.04
N PHE A 33 0.20 -11.60 -11.72
CA PHE A 33 0.38 -10.27 -11.16
C PHE A 33 -0.95 -9.66 -10.72
N ILE A 34 -1.98 -9.61 -11.57
CA ILE A 34 -3.28 -9.05 -11.19
C ILE A 34 -3.89 -9.82 -10.00
N LYS A 35 -3.87 -11.16 -10.04
CA LYS A 35 -4.47 -12.01 -8.98
C LYS A 35 -3.74 -11.91 -7.64
N SER A 36 -2.42 -11.67 -7.64
CA SER A 36 -1.59 -11.80 -6.44
C SER A 36 -0.83 -10.54 -6.02
N ARG A 37 -0.89 -9.43 -6.77
CA ARG A 37 -0.12 -8.20 -6.48
C ARG A 37 -0.30 -7.68 -5.06
N SER A 38 -1.53 -7.69 -4.53
CA SER A 38 -1.80 -7.19 -3.18
C SER A 38 -1.02 -7.94 -2.13
N PHE A 39 -0.94 -9.27 -2.25
CA PHE A 39 -0.17 -10.11 -1.34
C PHE A 39 1.34 -9.94 -1.58
N LEU A 40 1.79 -10.03 -2.84
CA LEU A 40 3.21 -9.96 -3.19
C LEU A 40 3.85 -8.62 -2.79
N LEU A 41 3.15 -7.51 -2.99
CA LEU A 41 3.62 -6.18 -2.65
C LEU A 41 3.52 -5.89 -1.14
N SER A 42 2.66 -6.60 -0.40
CA SER A 42 2.55 -6.42 1.06
C SER A 42 3.81 -6.86 1.81
N VAL A 43 4.55 -7.82 1.28
CA VAL A 43 5.78 -8.35 1.90
C VAL A 43 6.89 -7.29 1.97
N PRO A 44 7.38 -6.71 0.86
CA PRO A 44 8.38 -5.65 0.93
C PRO A 44 7.83 -4.41 1.67
N PHE A 45 6.54 -4.12 1.56
CA PHE A 45 5.89 -3.03 2.29
C PHE A 45 6.08 -3.17 3.81
N LEU A 46 5.68 -4.31 4.38
CA LEU A 46 5.79 -4.56 5.81
C LEU A 46 7.25 -4.60 6.28
N LEU A 47 8.14 -5.24 5.50
CA LEU A 47 9.56 -5.32 5.83
C LEU A 47 10.22 -3.93 5.93
N ILE A 48 9.92 -3.03 5.00
CA ILE A 48 10.49 -1.68 5.04
C ILE A 48 9.85 -0.83 6.14
N LEU A 49 8.56 -1.00 6.46
CA LEU A 49 7.97 -0.34 7.63
C LEU A 49 8.64 -0.80 8.95
N ILE A 50 8.86 -2.10 9.11
CA ILE A 50 9.59 -2.66 10.26
C ILE A 50 11.00 -2.07 10.31
N LYS A 51 11.70 -1.99 9.18
CA LYS A 51 13.03 -1.38 9.07
C LYS A 51 13.01 0.09 9.49
N ALA A 52 12.07 0.89 8.99
CA ALA A 52 11.97 2.33 9.27
C ALA A 52 11.71 2.60 10.76
N GLY A 53 10.81 1.85 11.39
CA GLY A 53 10.55 1.96 12.83
C GLY A 53 11.75 1.54 13.69
N ASN A 54 12.45 0.46 13.29
CA ASN A 54 13.67 0.01 13.96
C ASN A 54 14.82 1.02 13.83
N GLU A 55 14.99 1.60 12.64
CA GLU A 55 15.98 2.64 12.36
C GLU A 55 15.73 3.86 13.24
N PHE A 56 14.49 4.36 13.28
CA PHE A 56 14.12 5.46 14.17
C PHE A 56 14.41 5.13 15.64
N ARG A 57 13.96 3.98 16.13
CA ARG A 57 14.21 3.58 17.53
C ARG A 57 15.70 3.51 17.86
N ARG A 58 16.55 3.06 16.93
CA ARG A 58 18.02 3.05 17.10
C ARG A 58 18.58 4.47 17.24
N THR A 59 18.10 5.43 16.45
CA THR A 59 18.52 6.83 16.57
C THR A 59 18.10 7.49 17.88
N GLN A 60 17.05 6.97 18.53
CA GLN A 60 16.57 7.42 19.84
C GLN A 60 17.16 6.62 21.02
N GLY A 61 18.29 5.93 20.82
CA GLY A 61 18.94 5.16 21.90
C GLY A 61 18.18 3.90 22.33
N GLY A 62 17.33 3.35 21.46
CA GLY A 62 16.58 2.12 21.72
C GLY A 62 15.19 2.33 22.32
N ILE A 63 14.79 3.57 22.57
CA ILE A 63 13.53 3.95 23.22
C ILE A 63 12.72 4.79 22.25
N ALA A 64 11.48 4.40 22.00
CA ALA A 64 10.56 5.15 21.15
C ALA A 64 9.13 4.79 21.54
N THR A 65 8.29 5.81 21.70
CA THR A 65 6.88 5.67 22.02
C THR A 65 6.09 5.12 20.82
N PHE A 66 4.89 4.63 21.09
CA PHE A 66 3.97 4.17 20.05
C PHE A 66 3.71 5.25 18.99
N ASN A 67 3.39 6.48 19.41
CA ASN A 67 3.07 7.58 18.51
C ASN A 67 4.24 7.97 17.61
N GLU A 68 5.48 7.91 18.11
CA GLU A 68 6.66 8.21 17.31
C GLU A 68 6.87 7.18 16.21
N ILE A 69 6.84 5.89 16.54
CA ILE A 69 7.01 4.82 15.54
C ILE A 69 5.83 4.83 14.55
N MET A 70 4.61 5.10 15.02
CA MET A 70 3.42 5.13 14.20
C MET A 70 3.50 6.25 13.17
N ASN A 71 3.91 7.45 13.58
CA ASN A 71 4.16 8.53 12.64
C ASN A 71 5.28 8.18 11.64
N ILE A 72 6.40 7.63 12.11
CA ILE A 72 7.53 7.30 11.23
C ILE A 72 7.12 6.32 10.13
N THR A 73 6.44 5.25 10.52
CA THR A 73 6.01 4.17 9.63
C THR A 73 4.84 4.61 8.74
N PHE A 74 3.90 5.38 9.27
CA PHE A 74 2.77 5.90 8.49
C PHE A 74 3.23 6.84 7.37
N PHE A 75 4.10 7.82 7.67
CA PHE A 75 4.61 8.73 6.64
C PHE A 75 5.53 8.04 5.63
N CYS A 76 6.28 7.01 6.06
CA CYS A 76 7.02 6.13 5.16
C CYS A 76 6.06 5.44 4.18
N GLY A 77 4.98 4.83 4.70
CA GLY A 77 3.97 4.17 3.89
C GLY A 77 3.22 5.14 2.97
N LEU A 78 2.88 6.34 3.45
CA LEU A 78 2.20 7.38 2.66
C LEU A 78 2.98 7.73 1.39
N ILE A 79 4.29 7.98 1.52
CA ILE A 79 5.16 8.30 0.38
C ILE A 79 5.22 7.12 -0.59
N ALA A 80 5.39 5.90 -0.08
CA ALA A 80 5.45 4.70 -0.90
C ALA A 80 4.15 4.44 -1.68
N VAL A 81 2.99 4.58 -1.02
CA VAL A 81 1.68 4.40 -1.64
C VAL A 81 1.42 5.50 -2.68
N ALA A 82 1.78 6.76 -2.39
CA ALA A 82 1.65 7.85 -3.37
C ALA A 82 2.43 7.56 -4.65
N LEU A 83 3.69 7.14 -4.53
CA LEU A 83 4.54 6.78 -5.68
C LEU A 83 3.99 5.58 -6.45
N CYS A 84 3.64 4.52 -5.73
CA CYS A 84 3.12 3.29 -6.32
C CYS A 84 1.81 3.53 -7.07
N THR A 85 0.86 4.27 -6.48
CA THR A 85 -0.42 4.57 -7.14
C THR A 85 -0.26 5.52 -8.32
N THR A 86 0.66 6.48 -8.23
CA THR A 86 1.00 7.34 -9.39
C THR A 86 1.57 6.51 -10.53
N PHE A 87 2.47 5.58 -10.23
CA PHE A 87 3.02 4.67 -11.23
C PHE A 87 1.96 3.74 -11.80
N GLU A 88 1.07 3.16 -10.99
CA GLU A 88 -0.04 2.33 -11.46
C GLU A 88 -0.94 3.11 -12.43
N TYR A 89 -1.27 4.37 -12.12
CA TYR A 89 -2.01 5.23 -13.05
C TYR A 89 -1.27 5.37 -14.38
N ILE A 90 0.03 5.66 -14.35
CA ILE A 90 0.81 5.82 -15.59
C ILE A 90 0.90 4.48 -16.35
N HIS A 91 1.15 3.39 -15.62
CA HIS A 91 1.40 2.07 -16.18
C HIS A 91 0.19 1.53 -16.93
N PHE A 92 -0.99 1.57 -16.29
CA PHE A 92 -2.22 1.06 -16.88
C PHE A 92 -2.83 1.97 -17.95
N ASN A 93 -2.52 3.28 -17.95
CA ASN A 93 -3.09 4.21 -18.93
C ASN A 93 -2.18 4.48 -20.14
N PHE A 94 -0.85 4.38 -19.99
CA PHE A 94 0.09 4.83 -21.02
C PHE A 94 1.19 3.83 -21.38
N ILE A 95 1.59 2.95 -20.47
CA ILE A 95 2.73 2.03 -20.71
C ILE A 95 2.25 0.66 -21.19
N ASN A 96 1.25 0.08 -20.51
CA ASN A 96 0.70 -1.23 -20.81
C ASN A 96 -0.82 -1.23 -20.62
N GLU A 97 -1.50 -0.63 -21.58
CA GLU A 97 -2.96 -0.50 -21.60
C GLU A 97 -3.70 -1.85 -21.63
N GLY A 98 -3.10 -2.88 -22.24
CA GLY A 98 -3.69 -4.22 -22.33
C GLY A 98 -3.86 -4.92 -20.97
N LEU A 99 -3.16 -4.46 -19.92
CA LEU A 99 -3.39 -4.96 -18.56
C LEU A 99 -4.80 -4.65 -18.04
N LYS A 100 -5.45 -3.59 -18.55
CA LYS A 100 -6.81 -3.23 -18.13
C LYS A 100 -7.83 -4.29 -18.51
N ASP A 101 -7.70 -4.88 -19.71
CA ASP A 101 -8.63 -5.91 -20.17
C ASP A 101 -8.48 -7.19 -19.35
N ILE A 102 -7.22 -7.58 -19.07
CA ILE A 102 -6.91 -8.71 -18.18
C ILE A 102 -7.48 -8.46 -16.77
N GLU A 103 -7.28 -7.25 -16.23
CA GLU A 103 -7.83 -6.91 -14.92
C GLU A 103 -9.35 -6.86 -14.90
N LYS A 104 -9.98 -6.45 -16.00
CA LYS A 104 -11.43 -6.41 -16.14
C LYS A 104 -12.02 -7.81 -16.03
N GLU A 105 -11.51 -8.76 -16.80
CA GLU A 105 -11.96 -10.16 -16.76
C GLU A 105 -11.79 -10.78 -15.37
N ILE A 106 -10.62 -10.60 -14.76
CA ILE A 106 -10.33 -11.12 -13.41
C ILE A 106 -11.21 -10.47 -12.35
N SER A 107 -11.51 -9.17 -12.48
CA SER A 107 -12.35 -8.46 -11.53
C SER A 107 -13.82 -8.88 -11.63
N LEU A 108 -14.31 -9.18 -12.84
CA LEU A 108 -15.66 -9.73 -13.03
C LEU A 108 -15.78 -11.12 -12.37
N GLU A 109 -14.82 -12.00 -12.62
CA GLU A 109 -14.75 -13.33 -11.97
C GLU A 109 -14.74 -13.19 -10.43
N ALA A 110 -13.94 -12.26 -9.90
CA ALA A 110 -13.87 -12.01 -8.45
C ALA A 110 -15.18 -11.51 -7.85
N ILE A 111 -15.93 -10.65 -8.55
CA ILE A 111 -17.24 -10.19 -8.06
C ILE A 111 -18.25 -11.33 -8.10
N GLU A 112 -18.28 -12.15 -9.15
CA GLU A 112 -19.20 -13.29 -9.20
C GLU A 112 -19.00 -14.26 -8.04
N LEU A 113 -17.75 -14.49 -7.64
CA LEU A 113 -17.39 -15.32 -6.49
C LEU A 113 -17.74 -14.69 -5.14
N THR A 114 -17.81 -13.36 -5.06
CA THR A 114 -18.00 -12.62 -3.78
C THR A 114 -19.38 -11.97 -3.66
N LYS A 115 -20.23 -12.03 -4.69
CA LYS A 115 -21.56 -11.38 -4.73
C LYS A 115 -22.50 -11.84 -3.62
N SER A 116 -22.33 -13.07 -3.09
CA SER A 116 -23.14 -13.59 -2.00
C SER A 116 -22.77 -13.03 -0.63
N ILE A 117 -21.60 -12.38 -0.51
CA ILE A 117 -21.05 -11.82 0.73
C ILE A 117 -21.11 -10.28 0.72
N LEU A 118 -21.16 -9.67 -0.47
CA LEU A 118 -21.24 -8.23 -0.66
C LEU A 118 -22.69 -7.75 -0.71
N SER A 119 -22.93 -6.49 -0.35
CA SER A 119 -24.24 -5.86 -0.58
C SER A 119 -24.49 -5.64 -2.07
N GLU A 120 -25.75 -5.69 -2.50
CA GLU A 120 -26.15 -5.51 -3.90
C GLU A 120 -25.64 -4.16 -4.47
N GLU A 121 -25.74 -3.09 -3.69
CA GLU A 121 -25.23 -1.76 -4.07
C GLU A 121 -23.71 -1.78 -4.38
N MET A 122 -22.93 -2.50 -3.56
CA MET A 122 -21.48 -2.62 -3.75
C MET A 122 -21.15 -3.45 -4.98
N VAL A 123 -21.93 -4.51 -5.23
CA VAL A 123 -21.79 -5.35 -6.42
C VAL A 123 -22.07 -4.52 -7.67
N GLU A 124 -23.20 -3.81 -7.72
CA GLU A 124 -23.61 -3.00 -8.88
C GLU A 124 -22.59 -1.90 -9.18
N LYS A 125 -22.19 -1.12 -8.16
CA LYS A 125 -21.19 -0.06 -8.30
C LYS A 125 -19.86 -0.58 -8.83
N ASN A 126 -19.36 -1.69 -8.29
CA ASN A 126 -18.10 -2.28 -8.76
C ASN A 126 -18.24 -2.79 -10.19
N MET A 127 -19.38 -3.38 -10.54
CA MET A 127 -19.64 -3.86 -11.89
C MET A 127 -19.66 -2.74 -12.92
N GLN A 128 -20.25 -1.59 -12.56
CA GLN A 128 -20.28 -0.40 -13.41
C GLN A 128 -18.86 0.10 -13.70
N ILE A 129 -18.04 0.30 -12.66
CA ILE A 129 -16.64 0.76 -12.80
C ILE A 129 -15.83 -0.17 -13.71
N ILE A 130 -16.02 -1.48 -13.58
CA ILE A 130 -15.31 -2.48 -14.38
C ILE A 130 -15.79 -2.48 -15.84
N LYS A 131 -17.10 -2.40 -16.07
CA LYS A 131 -17.70 -2.42 -17.41
C LYS A 131 -17.30 -1.19 -18.21
N GLU A 132 -17.33 -0.02 -17.59
CA GLU A 132 -16.97 1.27 -18.19
C GLU A 132 -15.45 1.42 -18.44
N GLY A 133 -14.61 0.51 -17.90
CA GLY A 133 -13.16 0.58 -18.08
C GLY A 133 -12.48 1.65 -17.21
N ASP A 134 -13.21 2.22 -16.27
CA ASP A 134 -12.81 3.38 -15.47
C ASP A 134 -11.90 3.06 -14.30
N MET A 135 -11.47 1.79 -14.15
CA MET A 135 -10.68 1.27 -13.03
C MET A 135 -9.37 2.04 -12.74
N TYR A 136 -8.86 2.79 -13.71
CA TYR A 136 -7.64 3.60 -13.59
C TYR A 136 -7.84 5.06 -14.00
N SER A 137 -9.07 5.58 -13.94
CA SER A 137 -9.29 7.02 -14.00
C SER A 137 -8.60 7.72 -12.82
N LEU A 138 -8.38 9.03 -12.93
CA LEU A 138 -7.78 9.82 -11.85
C LEU A 138 -8.58 9.69 -10.53
N GLY A 139 -9.91 9.73 -10.62
CA GLY A 139 -10.80 9.60 -9.46
C GLY A 139 -10.70 8.22 -8.80
N GLN A 140 -10.61 7.15 -9.60
CA GLN A 140 -10.44 5.79 -9.07
C GLN A 140 -9.05 5.58 -8.48
N CYS A 141 -7.99 6.10 -9.11
CA CYS A 141 -6.64 6.03 -8.56
C CYS A 141 -6.52 6.80 -7.24
N PHE A 142 -7.13 7.98 -7.15
CA PHE A 142 -7.19 8.74 -5.90
C PHE A 142 -7.96 8.00 -4.80
N SER A 143 -9.10 7.38 -5.14
CA SER A 143 -9.87 6.55 -4.21
C SER A 143 -9.06 5.34 -3.73
N LYS A 144 -8.36 4.65 -4.65
CA LYS A 144 -7.44 3.55 -4.32
C LYS A 144 -6.30 4.01 -3.42
N PHE A 145 -5.72 5.18 -3.68
CA PHE A 145 -4.70 5.80 -2.82
C PHE A 145 -5.22 5.99 -1.39
N LEU A 146 -6.39 6.62 -1.24
CA LEU A 146 -6.99 6.86 0.07
C LEU A 146 -7.31 5.56 0.81
N ILE A 147 -7.92 4.59 0.14
CA ILE A 147 -8.24 3.28 0.74
C ILE A 147 -6.95 2.58 1.20
N ARG A 148 -5.90 2.55 0.36
CA ARG A 148 -4.59 1.97 0.72
C ARG A 148 -3.90 2.70 1.86
N LEU A 149 -4.07 4.02 1.94
CA LEU A 149 -3.50 4.82 3.01
C LEU A 149 -4.23 4.60 4.35
N LEU A 150 -5.56 4.64 4.34
CA LEU A 150 -6.37 4.59 5.54
C LEU A 150 -6.53 3.17 6.12
N LEU A 151 -6.49 2.14 5.27
CA LEU A 151 -6.65 0.76 5.72
C LEU A 151 -5.31 0.04 5.89
N PRO A 152 -4.64 -0.51 4.86
CA PRO A 152 -3.46 -1.34 5.08
C PRO A 152 -2.27 -0.53 5.59
N THR A 153 -2.06 0.72 5.14
CA THR A 153 -0.91 1.52 5.61
C THR A 153 -1.07 1.90 7.08
N ALA A 154 -2.24 2.40 7.48
CA ALA A 154 -2.52 2.71 8.88
C ALA A 154 -2.45 1.43 9.75
N LEU A 155 -3.07 0.33 9.30
CA LEU A 155 -3.06 -0.94 10.03
C LEU A 155 -1.65 -1.46 10.24
N PHE A 156 -0.82 -1.55 9.20
CA PHE A 156 0.56 -1.99 9.33
C PHE A 156 1.40 -1.06 10.20
N SER A 157 1.18 0.26 10.09
CA SER A 157 1.88 1.23 10.94
C SER A 157 1.52 1.04 12.42
N VAL A 158 0.24 0.79 12.73
CA VAL A 158 -0.22 0.45 14.08
C VAL A 158 0.44 -0.85 14.56
N LEU A 159 0.40 -1.91 13.74
CA LEU A 159 1.00 -3.21 14.11
C LEU A 159 2.50 -3.09 14.39
N VAL A 160 3.25 -2.44 13.51
CA VAL A 160 4.69 -2.21 13.69
C VAL A 160 4.94 -1.41 14.97
N SER A 161 4.14 -0.38 15.23
CA SER A 161 4.27 0.46 16.42
C SER A 161 3.95 -0.29 17.71
N LEU A 162 2.95 -1.17 17.71
CA LEU A 162 2.62 -2.01 18.86
C LEU A 162 3.76 -2.97 19.20
N ILE A 163 4.40 -3.56 18.19
CA ILE A 163 5.50 -4.51 18.34
C ILE A 163 6.78 -3.79 18.79
N GLN A 164 7.03 -2.59 18.27
CA GLN A 164 8.31 -1.91 18.41
C GLN A 164 8.38 -0.87 19.54
N LYS A 165 7.24 -0.45 20.10
CA LYS A 165 7.21 0.54 21.19
C LYS A 165 8.06 0.10 22.37
N ARG A 166 8.88 1.01 22.89
CA ARG A 166 9.63 0.85 24.13
C ARG A 166 9.60 2.18 24.89
N ASN A 167 8.97 2.17 26.05
CA ASN A 167 8.92 3.33 26.95
C ASN A 167 10.18 3.38 27.83
N LYS A 168 10.56 4.57 28.29
CA LYS A 168 11.63 4.71 29.29
C LYS A 168 11.22 3.93 30.56
N PRO A 169 12.13 3.16 31.18
CA PRO A 169 11.85 2.55 32.48
C PRO A 169 11.56 3.68 33.48
N ILE A 170 10.41 3.58 34.17
CA ILE A 170 10.06 4.48 35.25
C ILE A 170 10.92 4.04 36.43
N ILE A 171 12.11 4.59 36.57
CA ILE A 171 12.89 4.44 37.81
C ILE A 171 12.16 5.31 38.83
N GLN A 172 11.30 4.70 39.64
CA GLN A 172 10.75 5.35 40.84
C GLN A 172 11.86 5.37 41.89
N PRO A 173 12.23 6.54 42.44
CA PRO A 173 13.18 6.63 43.55
C PRO A 173 12.60 6.03 44.84
#